data_AF-G2G1U8-F1
#
_entry.id   AF-G2G1U8-F1
#
_cell.length_a   1.000
_cell.length_b   1.000
_cell.length_c   1.000
_cell.angle_alpha   90.00
_cell.angle_beta   90.00
_cell.angle_gamma   90.00
#
_symmetry.space_group_name_H-M   'P 1'
#
loop_
_entity.id
_entity.type
_entity.pdbx_description
1 polymer ?
#
loop_
_entity_poly.entity_id
_entity_poly.type
_entity_poly.pdbx_seq_one_letter_code
_entity_poly.pdbx_strand_id
1 'polypeptide(L)'
;MVSSLRLDIEQAMGLKFPERNGEAIIRFEESVEIPHAAEKLMRGLYRDPERVRQGFKLLHQETGSLIDILMPRRSRLREWSDFLPERPKDAELFLNETKDQLLIREQRLVQAERELVGQLQESGLEDVFPIPLTAFGIFTYRDPCVKLFLKPLGRFAEILQLNPESLRQAVRVHFLFLLLLITGADLDGQVYARGGEDEVIHWLACIFSIRYLRSQSTELIQCYQEWVKAWGGKTPNQSMLNERAGEKTRAAMVFWRRQLTMGWEECWHIINQLERPESSIMMGFN
;
A
#
# COMPACT_ATOMS: atom_id res chain seq x y z
N MET A 1 12.88 -29.18 -9.43
CA MET A 1 13.70 -28.17 -10.12
C MET A 1 13.16 -26.83 -9.66
N VAL A 2 13.88 -26.06 -8.84
CA VAL A 2 13.41 -24.75 -8.38
C VAL A 2 13.65 -23.78 -9.55
N SER A 3 12.58 -23.38 -10.25
CA SER A 3 12.69 -22.34 -11.27
C SER A 3 12.97 -20.99 -10.60
N SER A 4 13.85 -20.20 -11.19
CA SER A 4 14.08 -18.82 -10.73
C SER A 4 12.84 -17.98 -11.02
N LEU A 5 12.45 -17.07 -10.12
CA LEU A 5 11.32 -16.14 -10.31
C LEU A 5 11.27 -15.48 -11.70
N ARG A 6 12.44 -15.11 -12.25
CA ARG A 6 12.57 -14.59 -13.62
C ARG A 6 11.92 -15.52 -14.66
N LEU A 7 12.31 -16.79 -14.65
CA LEU A 7 11.86 -17.80 -15.62
C LEU A 7 10.35 -18.01 -15.51
N ASP A 8 9.79 -18.00 -14.30
CA ASP A 8 8.35 -18.13 -14.10
C ASP A 8 7.59 -16.95 -14.72
N ILE A 9 8.10 -15.74 -14.53
CA ILE A 9 7.52 -14.50 -15.07
C ILE A 9 7.61 -14.49 -16.60
N GLU A 10 8.77 -14.85 -17.15
CA GLU A 10 8.98 -15.02 -18.61
C GLU A 10 8.00 -16.02 -19.21
N GLN A 11 7.86 -17.20 -18.58
CA GLN A 11 6.93 -18.24 -19.02
C GLN A 11 5.47 -17.80 -18.92
N ALA A 12 5.10 -17.08 -17.85
CA ALA A 12 3.75 -16.59 -17.65
C ALA A 12 3.33 -15.60 -18.76
N MET A 13 4.21 -14.67 -19.15
CA MET A 13 3.95 -13.71 -20.22
C MET A 13 4.24 -14.25 -21.63
N GLY A 14 5.00 -15.33 -21.76
CA GLY A 14 5.52 -15.78 -23.06
C GLY A 14 6.47 -14.77 -23.70
N LEU A 15 7.22 -14.04 -22.87
CA LEU A 15 8.21 -13.04 -23.28
C LEU A 15 9.56 -13.40 -22.65
N LYS A 16 10.64 -12.80 -23.16
CA LYS A 16 11.98 -12.94 -22.58
C LYS A 16 12.59 -11.58 -22.27
N PHE A 17 13.28 -11.47 -21.14
CA PHE A 17 14.10 -10.30 -20.91
C PHE A 17 15.21 -10.22 -21.97
N PRO A 18 15.62 -9.01 -22.40
CA PRO A 18 16.74 -8.86 -23.31
C PRO A 18 18.01 -9.41 -22.67
N GLU A 19 18.84 -10.11 -23.45
CA GLU A 19 20.09 -10.71 -22.96
C GLU A 19 21.31 -9.97 -23.52
N ARG A 20 22.36 -9.83 -22.70
CA ARG A 20 23.69 -9.36 -23.11
C ARG A 20 24.71 -10.35 -22.60
N ASN A 21 25.51 -10.92 -23.51
CA ASN A 21 26.50 -11.96 -23.21
C ASN A 21 25.89 -13.21 -22.53
N GLY A 22 24.63 -13.55 -22.84
CA GLY A 22 23.92 -14.69 -22.25
C GLY A 22 23.31 -14.43 -20.87
N GLU A 23 23.38 -13.19 -20.35
CA GLU A 23 22.74 -12.79 -19.09
C GLU A 23 21.55 -11.86 -19.36
N ALA A 24 20.43 -12.09 -18.70
CA ALA A 24 19.27 -11.21 -18.81
C ALA A 24 19.54 -9.84 -18.17
N ILE A 25 19.25 -8.78 -18.92
CA ILE A 25 19.39 -7.39 -18.50
C ILE A 25 18.12 -6.97 -17.76
N ILE A 26 18.16 -7.06 -16.44
CA ILE A 26 17.05 -6.65 -15.56
C ILE A 26 17.51 -5.44 -14.75
N ARG A 27 17.04 -4.25 -15.11
CA ARG A 27 17.34 -3.00 -14.38
C ARG A 27 16.29 -2.74 -13.31
N PHE A 28 16.38 -3.50 -12.23
CA PHE A 28 15.46 -3.41 -11.10
C PHE A 28 16.24 -3.02 -9.84
N GLU A 29 15.94 -1.84 -9.30
CA GLU A 29 16.56 -1.29 -8.11
C GLU A 29 15.56 -1.28 -6.95
N GLU A 30 16.01 -1.68 -5.76
CA GLU A 30 15.27 -1.48 -4.52
C GLU A 30 15.94 -0.40 -3.69
N SER A 31 15.16 0.58 -3.26
CA SER A 31 15.64 1.76 -2.56
C SER A 31 14.93 1.97 -1.23
N VAL A 32 15.69 2.45 -0.25
CA VAL A 32 15.19 2.87 1.06
C VAL A 32 14.89 4.38 1.11
N GLU A 33 14.94 5.05 -0.04
CA GLU A 33 14.52 6.44 -0.18
C GLU A 33 13.01 6.60 0.01
N ILE A 34 12.59 7.79 0.39
CA ILE A 34 11.18 8.17 0.49
C ILE A 34 10.93 9.18 -0.63
N PRO A 35 10.17 8.83 -1.68
CA PRO A 35 9.82 9.77 -2.72
C PRO A 35 8.83 10.81 -2.19
N HIS A 36 8.82 12.01 -2.78
CA HIS A 36 7.89 13.08 -2.40
C HIS A 36 6.41 12.62 -2.45
N ALA A 37 6.07 11.78 -3.43
CA ALA A 37 4.74 11.19 -3.56
C ALA A 37 4.30 10.34 -2.35
N ALA A 38 5.25 9.85 -1.54
CA ALA A 38 4.98 9.06 -0.34
C ALA A 38 4.84 9.91 0.94
N GLU A 39 5.04 11.23 0.90
CA GLU A 39 5.03 12.05 2.12
C GLU A 39 3.74 11.92 2.94
N LYS A 40 2.57 11.94 2.28
CA LYS A 40 1.27 11.77 2.96
C LYS A 40 1.17 10.43 3.66
N LEU A 41 1.56 9.34 2.96
CA LEU A 41 1.61 8.00 3.53
C LEU A 41 2.55 7.94 4.75
N MET A 42 3.72 8.58 4.68
CA MET A 42 4.68 8.61 5.77
C MET A 42 4.18 9.38 6.99
N ARG A 43 3.36 10.42 6.80
CA ARG A 43 2.72 11.19 7.88
C ARG A 43 1.64 10.38 8.63
N GLY A 44 1.20 9.26 8.08
CA GLY A 44 0.22 8.37 8.70
C GLY A 44 -1.22 8.85 8.53
N LEU A 45 -2.12 8.35 9.37
CA LEU A 45 -3.56 8.61 9.27
C LEU A 45 -3.97 10.00 9.77
N TYR A 46 -3.06 10.78 10.35
CA TYR A 46 -3.41 12.07 10.92
C TYR A 46 -3.63 13.11 9.83
N ARG A 47 -4.81 13.74 9.85
CA ARG A 47 -5.12 14.88 8.98
C ARG A 47 -4.16 16.05 9.20
N ASP A 48 -3.80 16.31 10.46
CA ASP A 48 -2.76 17.27 10.86
C ASP A 48 -1.87 16.66 11.97
N PRO A 49 -0.75 16.02 11.59
CA PRO A 49 0.16 15.37 12.54
C PRO A 49 0.76 16.33 13.56
N GLU A 50 1.01 17.59 13.19
CA GLU A 50 1.62 18.57 14.09
C GLU A 50 0.62 19.03 15.15
N ARG A 51 -0.64 19.24 14.77
CA ARG A 51 -1.69 19.57 15.72
C ARG A 51 -1.96 18.43 16.71
N VAL A 52 -2.02 17.18 16.22
CA VAL A 52 -2.13 15.98 17.07
C VAL A 52 -0.95 15.90 18.05
N ARG A 53 0.27 16.13 17.57
CA ARG A 53 1.48 16.15 18.41
C ARG A 53 1.42 17.24 19.48
N GLN A 54 0.93 18.43 19.15
CA GLN A 54 0.73 19.51 20.11
C GLN A 54 -0.32 19.13 21.17
N GLY A 55 -1.41 18.48 20.78
CA GLY A 55 -2.43 17.97 21.72
C GLY A 55 -1.85 16.97 22.73
N PHE A 56 -1.06 15.99 22.28
CA PHE A 56 -0.37 15.07 23.20
C PHE A 56 0.63 15.77 24.13
N LYS A 57 1.36 16.78 23.64
CA LYS A 57 2.26 17.58 24.48
C LYS A 57 1.50 18.32 25.58
N LEU A 58 0.35 18.92 25.23
CA LEU A 58 -0.49 19.64 26.18
C LEU A 58 -1.05 18.70 27.26
N LEU A 59 -1.54 17.52 26.87
CA LEU A 59 -1.99 16.49 27.82
C LEU A 59 -0.88 16.08 28.81
N HIS A 60 0.33 15.87 28.30
CA HIS A 60 1.48 15.55 29.13
C HIS A 60 1.82 16.67 30.10
N GLN A 61 1.79 17.93 29.65
CA GLN A 61 2.07 19.10 30.48
C GLN A 61 1.03 19.29 31.59
N GLU A 62 -0.27 19.17 31.30
CA GLU A 62 -1.31 19.32 32.32
C GLU A 62 -1.29 18.13 33.31
N THR A 63 -0.98 16.92 32.84
CA THR A 63 -0.76 15.75 33.71
C THR A 63 0.44 15.97 34.65
N GLY A 64 1.57 16.47 34.12
CA GLY A 64 2.72 16.85 34.92
C GLY A 64 2.39 17.92 35.97
N SER A 65 1.60 18.93 35.58
CA SER A 65 1.15 19.99 36.49
C SER A 65 0.29 19.47 37.64
N LEU A 66 -0.58 18.48 37.39
CA LEU A 66 -1.34 17.80 38.45
C LEU A 66 -0.42 17.05 39.42
N ILE A 67 0.60 16.35 38.90
CA ILE A 67 1.60 15.65 39.72
C ILE A 67 2.37 16.65 40.57
N ASP A 68 2.78 17.79 40.03
CA ASP A 68 3.50 18.85 40.75
C ASP A 68 2.67 19.46 41.89
N ILE A 69 1.33 19.49 41.75
CA ILE A 69 0.42 19.91 42.83
C ILE A 69 0.33 18.81 43.90
N LEU A 70 0.18 17.55 43.50
CA LEU A 70 -0.06 16.44 44.42
C LEU A 70 1.18 15.97 45.18
N MET A 71 2.34 15.90 44.52
CA MET A 71 3.55 15.30 45.08
C MET A 71 4.06 16.00 46.35
N PRO A 72 4.18 17.34 46.42
CA PRO A 72 4.58 18.04 47.64
C PRO A 72 3.56 17.90 48.77
N ARG A 73 2.28 17.70 48.43
CA ARG A 73 1.16 17.61 49.37
C ARG A 73 0.93 16.19 49.90
N ARG A 74 1.41 15.18 49.19
CA ARG A 74 1.24 13.75 49.48
C ARG A 74 1.63 13.38 50.91
N SER A 75 2.77 13.86 51.39
CA SER A 75 3.25 13.54 52.74
C SER A 75 2.28 14.03 53.82
N ARG A 76 1.77 15.25 53.66
CA ARG A 76 0.87 15.89 54.62
C ARG A 76 -0.53 15.27 54.59
N LEU A 77 -1.04 14.93 53.41
CA LEU A 77 -2.30 14.21 53.26
C LEU A 77 -2.24 12.81 53.88
N ARG A 78 -1.08 12.13 53.78
CA ARG A 78 -0.85 10.82 54.40
C ARG A 78 -0.75 10.91 55.91
N GLU A 79 -0.06 11.92 56.43
CA GLU A 79 -0.03 12.17 57.87
C GLU A 79 -1.45 12.38 58.43
N TRP A 80 -2.28 13.14 57.72
CA TRP A 80 -3.67 13.39 58.14
C TRP A 80 -4.64 12.22 57.93
N SER A 81 -4.27 11.19 57.17
CA SER A 81 -5.06 9.95 57.13
C SER A 81 -4.89 9.12 58.40
N ASP A 82 -3.74 9.27 59.06
CA ASP A 82 -3.36 8.46 60.22
C ASP A 82 -3.56 9.23 61.55
N PHE A 83 -3.44 10.56 61.52
CA PHE A 83 -3.55 11.44 62.68
C PHE A 83 -4.37 12.71 62.38
N LEU A 84 -5.25 13.11 63.30
CA LEU A 84 -6.04 14.34 63.12
C LEU A 84 -5.14 15.59 63.14
N PRO A 85 -5.40 16.60 62.29
CA PRO A 85 -4.61 17.82 62.25
C PRO A 85 -4.76 18.63 63.55
N GLU A 86 -3.65 19.11 64.09
CA GLU A 86 -3.61 19.97 65.30
C GLU A 86 -4.37 21.29 65.12
N ARG A 87 -4.46 21.79 63.89
CA ARG A 87 -5.19 23.01 63.52
C ARG A 87 -6.21 22.71 62.41
N PRO A 88 -7.45 22.38 62.77
CA PRO A 88 -8.47 21.97 61.80
C PRO A 88 -8.77 23.02 60.72
N LYS A 89 -8.77 24.32 61.07
CA LYS A 89 -9.05 25.40 60.13
C LYS A 89 -7.95 25.58 59.07
N ASP A 90 -6.69 25.42 59.46
CA ASP A 90 -5.55 25.50 58.54
C ASP A 90 -5.53 24.30 57.59
N ALA A 91 -5.94 23.12 58.09
CA ALA A 91 -6.09 21.92 57.29
C ALA A 91 -7.23 22.04 56.28
N GLU A 92 -8.36 22.61 56.67
CA GLU A 92 -9.49 22.90 55.78
C GLU A 92 -9.10 23.86 54.65
N LEU A 93 -8.40 24.96 54.98
CA LEU A 93 -7.88 25.90 53.97
C LEU A 93 -6.93 25.21 52.99
N PHE A 94 -5.98 24.41 53.49
CA PHE A 94 -5.06 23.65 52.66
C PHE A 94 -5.78 22.68 51.70
N LEU A 95 -6.80 21.98 52.18
CA LEU A 95 -7.58 21.05 51.36
C LEU A 95 -8.39 21.78 50.30
N ASN A 96 -9.02 22.90 50.65
CA ASN A 96 -9.79 23.71 49.70
C ASN A 96 -8.90 24.32 48.61
N GLU A 97 -7.76 24.90 48.96
CA GLU A 97 -6.79 25.43 47.99
C GLU A 97 -6.26 24.33 47.06
N THR A 98 -5.98 23.16 47.61
CA THR A 98 -5.51 22.01 46.84
C THR A 98 -6.60 21.53 45.87
N LYS A 99 -7.85 21.42 46.35
CA LYS A 99 -9.01 21.06 45.53
C LYS A 99 -9.21 22.04 44.38
N ASP A 100 -9.17 23.33 44.64
CA ASP A 100 -9.40 24.37 43.63
C ASP A 100 -8.30 24.36 42.56
N GLN A 101 -7.04 24.19 42.97
CA GLN A 101 -5.92 24.06 42.03
C GLN A 101 -6.03 22.80 41.17
N LEU A 102 -6.42 21.67 41.74
CA LEU A 102 -6.63 20.42 41.00
C LEU A 102 -7.79 20.54 40.03
N LEU A 103 -8.91 21.13 40.45
CA LEU A 103 -10.12 21.27 39.62
C LEU A 103 -9.84 22.07 38.34
N ILE A 104 -9.09 23.18 38.44
CA ILE A 104 -8.72 23.99 37.28
C ILE A 104 -7.87 23.18 36.28
N ARG A 105 -6.94 22.37 36.80
CA ARG A 105 -6.04 21.55 35.98
C ARG A 105 -6.74 20.36 35.35
N GLU A 106 -7.64 19.72 36.10
CA GLU A 106 -8.51 18.66 35.59
C GLU A 106 -9.39 19.17 34.44
N GLN A 107 -10.02 20.34 34.59
CA GLN A 107 -10.82 20.93 33.51
C GLN A 107 -10.01 21.17 32.24
N ARG A 108 -8.79 21.68 32.36
CA ARG A 108 -7.87 21.87 31.22
C ARG A 108 -7.45 20.55 30.59
N LEU A 109 -7.16 19.54 31.41
CA LEU A 109 -6.80 18.21 30.94
C LEU A 109 -7.95 17.58 30.15
N VAL A 110 -9.17 17.61 30.69
CA VAL A 110 -10.38 17.08 30.03
C VAL A 110 -10.66 17.83 28.73
N GLN A 111 -10.45 19.15 28.69
CA GLN A 111 -10.62 19.92 27.46
C GLN A 111 -9.58 19.54 26.40
N ALA A 112 -8.30 19.44 26.78
CA ALA A 112 -7.23 19.01 25.88
C ALA A 112 -7.44 17.58 25.36
N GLU A 113 -7.95 16.69 26.21
CA GLU A 113 -8.31 15.32 25.83
C GLU A 113 -9.44 15.33 24.78
N ARG A 114 -10.54 16.04 25.05
CA ARG A 114 -11.66 16.13 24.12
C ARG A 114 -11.25 16.70 22.76
N GLU A 115 -10.43 17.74 22.75
CA GLU A 115 -9.93 18.33 21.52
C GLU A 115 -9.03 17.37 20.74
N LEU A 116 -8.14 16.65 21.42
CA LEU A 116 -7.28 15.64 20.79
C LEU A 116 -8.11 14.48 20.24
N VAL A 117 -9.06 13.96 21.02
CA VAL A 117 -9.96 12.89 20.59
C VAL A 117 -10.77 13.32 19.37
N GLY A 118 -11.28 14.55 19.33
CA GLY A 118 -11.95 15.10 18.15
C GLY A 118 -11.06 15.11 16.92
N GLN A 119 -9.81 15.58 17.04
CA GLN A 119 -8.84 15.57 15.94
C GLN A 119 -8.51 14.16 15.43
N LEU A 120 -8.43 13.19 16.35
CA LEU A 120 -8.20 11.78 16.02
C LEU A 120 -9.41 11.14 15.34
N GLN A 121 -10.64 11.50 15.75
CA GLN A 121 -11.88 11.00 15.15
C GLN A 121 -12.12 11.55 13.74
N GLU A 122 -11.69 12.78 13.48
CA GLU A 122 -11.75 13.40 12.15
C GLU A 122 -10.69 12.84 11.17
N SER A 123 -9.73 12.05 11.66
CA SER A 123 -8.63 11.50 10.86
C SER A 123 -9.01 10.12 10.33
N GLY A 124 -9.02 9.93 9.00
CA GLY A 124 -9.46 8.69 8.36
C GLY A 124 -8.51 8.16 7.28
N LEU A 125 -8.73 6.91 6.85
CA LEU A 125 -8.01 6.32 5.69
C LEU A 125 -8.26 7.12 4.40
N GLU A 126 -9.43 7.76 4.30
CA GLU A 126 -9.82 8.61 3.17
C GLU A 126 -8.92 9.83 2.98
N ASP A 127 -8.23 10.28 4.04
CA ASP A 127 -7.28 11.39 3.95
C ASP A 127 -5.94 11.00 3.29
N VAL A 128 -5.68 9.69 3.17
CA VAL A 128 -4.41 9.13 2.66
C VAL A 128 -4.56 8.55 1.26
N PHE A 129 -5.73 7.99 0.91
CA PHE A 129 -5.95 7.30 -0.37
C PHE A 129 -6.73 8.13 -1.40
N PRO A 130 -6.52 7.92 -2.72
CA PRO A 130 -5.53 7.02 -3.31
C PRO A 130 -4.11 7.60 -3.24
N ILE A 131 -3.12 6.72 -3.07
CA ILE A 131 -1.70 7.09 -3.05
C ILE A 131 -1.14 6.91 -4.47
N PRO A 132 -0.47 7.92 -5.06
CA PRO A 132 0.11 7.76 -6.39
C PRO A 132 1.04 6.53 -6.46
N LEU A 133 0.97 5.76 -7.54
CA LEU A 133 1.83 4.57 -7.73
C LEU A 133 3.33 4.90 -7.60
N THR A 134 3.72 6.11 -7.98
CA THR A 134 5.09 6.65 -7.84
C THR A 134 5.57 6.78 -6.40
N ALA A 135 4.68 6.70 -5.41
CA ALA A 135 5.04 6.57 -4.00
C ALA A 135 5.66 5.20 -3.68
N PHE A 136 5.30 4.16 -4.44
CA PHE A 136 5.74 2.79 -4.24
C PHE A 136 6.84 2.37 -5.20
N GLY A 137 6.78 2.84 -6.46
CA GLY A 137 7.84 2.60 -7.42
C GLY A 137 7.70 3.45 -8.68
N ILE A 138 8.83 3.73 -9.32
CA ILE A 138 8.91 4.46 -10.58
C ILE A 138 9.47 3.52 -11.63
N PHE A 139 8.96 3.65 -12.84
CA PHE A 139 9.53 2.99 -14.00
C PHE A 139 9.72 4.00 -15.12
N THR A 140 10.66 3.75 -16.03
CA THR A 140 10.94 4.63 -17.17
C THR A 140 10.88 3.87 -18.48
N TYR A 141 10.58 4.56 -19.58
CA TYR A 141 10.44 3.94 -20.91
C TYR A 141 11.69 4.08 -21.78
N ARG A 142 12.42 5.20 -21.67
CA ARG A 142 13.57 5.50 -22.53
C ARG A 142 14.79 4.65 -22.20
N ASP A 143 14.99 4.38 -20.91
CA ASP A 143 16.01 3.47 -20.40
C ASP A 143 15.35 2.52 -19.40
N PRO A 144 14.64 1.49 -19.88
CA PRO A 144 13.72 0.73 -19.06
C PRO A 144 14.34 0.19 -17.78
N CYS A 145 13.84 0.72 -16.68
CA CYS A 145 14.24 0.35 -15.34
C CYS A 145 13.07 0.53 -14.39
N VAL A 146 13.11 -0.18 -13.28
CA VAL A 146 12.22 0.00 -12.13
C VAL A 146 13.06 0.40 -10.93
N LYS A 147 12.60 1.40 -10.19
CA LYS A 147 13.05 1.69 -8.84
C LYS A 147 11.88 1.51 -7.87
N LEU A 148 12.00 0.55 -6.95
CA LEU A 148 11.01 0.22 -5.95
C LEU A 148 11.38 0.84 -4.60
N PHE A 149 10.44 1.50 -3.92
CA PHE A 149 10.68 2.15 -2.63
C PHE A 149 10.19 1.28 -1.47
N LEU A 150 11.12 0.71 -0.70
CA LEU A 150 10.84 -0.26 0.36
C LEU A 150 10.23 0.37 1.62
N LYS A 151 10.59 1.63 1.95
CA LYS A 151 10.06 2.32 3.13
C LYS A 151 8.57 2.65 2.99
N PRO A 152 8.10 3.26 1.88
CA PRO A 152 6.67 3.43 1.63
C PRO A 152 5.88 2.12 1.70
N LEU A 153 6.39 1.03 1.12
CA LEU A 153 5.75 -0.29 1.22
C LEU A 153 5.65 -0.78 2.66
N GLY A 154 6.72 -0.65 3.45
CA GLY A 154 6.69 -0.98 4.87
C GLY A 154 5.64 -0.17 5.64
N ARG A 155 5.59 1.15 5.40
CA ARG A 155 4.62 2.03 6.05
C ARG A 155 3.17 1.69 5.66
N PHE A 156 2.94 1.38 4.40
CA PHE A 156 1.62 0.94 3.93
C PHE A 156 1.20 -0.38 4.58
N ALA A 157 2.12 -1.36 4.68
CA ALA A 157 1.87 -2.60 5.40
C ALA A 157 1.52 -2.37 6.87
N GLU A 158 2.23 -1.47 7.58
CA GLU A 158 1.92 -1.12 8.97
C GLU A 158 0.50 -0.56 9.12
N ILE A 159 0.10 0.38 8.27
CA ILE A 159 -1.22 1.04 8.35
C ILE A 159 -2.36 0.03 8.14
N LEU A 160 -2.18 -0.91 7.20
CA LEU A 160 -3.18 -1.94 6.89
C LEU A 160 -2.99 -3.24 7.68
N GLN A 161 -2.02 -3.30 8.61
CA GLN A 161 -1.69 -4.48 9.39
C GLN A 161 -1.39 -5.73 8.52
N LEU A 162 -0.70 -5.51 7.40
CA LEU A 162 -0.26 -6.56 6.48
C LEU A 162 1.17 -7.01 6.82
N ASN A 163 1.54 -8.20 6.36
CA ASN A 163 2.93 -8.65 6.41
C ASN A 163 3.78 -7.83 5.42
N PRO A 164 4.80 -7.09 5.89
CA PRO A 164 5.60 -6.22 5.03
C PRO A 164 6.43 -6.99 4.00
N GLU A 165 6.87 -8.21 4.32
CA GLU A 165 7.70 -8.99 3.38
C GLU A 165 6.85 -9.61 2.27
N SER A 166 5.68 -10.15 2.62
CA SER A 166 4.69 -10.63 1.66
C SER A 166 4.24 -9.52 0.70
N LEU A 167 4.00 -8.32 1.24
CA LEU A 167 3.67 -7.15 0.41
C LEU A 167 4.82 -6.79 -0.54
N ARG A 168 6.05 -6.66 -0.04
CA ARG A 168 7.22 -6.35 -0.89
C ARG A 168 7.39 -7.37 -1.99
N GLN A 169 7.25 -8.66 -1.68
CA GLN A 169 7.33 -9.73 -2.67
C GLN A 169 6.23 -9.59 -3.74
N ALA A 170 4.97 -9.37 -3.32
CA ALA A 170 3.85 -9.20 -4.24
C ALA A 170 4.05 -7.99 -5.18
N VAL A 171 4.52 -6.87 -4.64
CA VAL A 171 4.77 -5.65 -5.43
C VAL A 171 5.99 -5.84 -6.35
N ARG A 172 7.04 -6.51 -5.89
CA ARG A 172 8.22 -6.87 -6.71
C ARG A 172 7.80 -7.69 -7.93
N VAL A 173 6.95 -8.70 -7.74
CA VAL A 173 6.39 -9.51 -8.84
C VAL A 173 5.68 -8.62 -9.86
N HIS A 174 4.85 -7.68 -9.41
CA HIS A 174 4.16 -6.76 -10.32
C HIS A 174 5.11 -5.92 -11.15
N PHE A 175 6.09 -5.28 -10.51
CA PHE A 175 7.04 -4.45 -11.26
C PHE A 175 7.97 -5.27 -12.16
N LEU A 176 8.22 -6.55 -11.86
CA LEU A 176 8.92 -7.45 -12.77
C LEU A 176 8.07 -7.78 -14.01
N PHE A 177 6.77 -8.06 -13.84
CA PHE A 177 5.84 -8.20 -14.97
C PHE A 177 5.76 -6.91 -15.80
N LEU A 178 5.70 -5.76 -15.13
CA LEU A 178 5.69 -4.45 -15.77
C LEU A 178 6.96 -4.22 -16.60
N LEU A 179 8.12 -4.50 -16.01
CA LEU A 179 9.41 -4.35 -16.67
C LEU A 179 9.54 -5.30 -17.86
N LEU A 180 9.10 -6.56 -17.73
CA LEU A 180 9.11 -7.52 -18.84
C LEU A 180 8.15 -7.09 -19.96
N LEU A 181 7.00 -6.53 -19.63
CA LEU A 181 6.03 -6.07 -20.63
C LEU A 181 6.60 -4.97 -21.54
N ILE A 182 7.41 -4.06 -20.97
CA ILE A 182 7.98 -2.91 -21.69
C ILE A 182 9.36 -3.19 -22.29
N THR A 183 10.12 -4.15 -21.75
CA THR A 183 11.48 -4.48 -22.23
C THR A 183 11.57 -5.76 -23.03
N GLY A 184 10.62 -6.67 -22.81
CA GLY A 184 10.73 -8.04 -23.26
C GLY A 184 10.79 -8.13 -24.77
N ALA A 185 11.52 -9.14 -25.24
CA ALA A 185 11.38 -9.63 -26.59
C ALA A 185 10.25 -10.68 -26.63
N ASP A 186 9.51 -10.69 -27.72
CA ASP A 186 8.66 -11.81 -28.10
C ASP A 186 9.53 -13.07 -28.35
N LEU A 187 8.88 -14.24 -28.38
CA LEU A 187 9.59 -15.51 -28.61
C LEU A 187 10.30 -15.59 -29.98
N ASP A 188 9.89 -14.77 -30.95
CA ASP A 188 10.53 -14.61 -32.26
C ASP A 188 11.55 -13.46 -32.31
N GLY A 189 11.87 -12.84 -31.16
CA GLY A 189 12.89 -11.81 -31.02
C GLY A 189 12.43 -10.37 -31.28
N GLN A 190 11.15 -10.15 -31.62
CA GLN A 190 10.61 -8.80 -31.83
C GLN A 190 10.46 -8.04 -30.51
N VAL A 191 10.75 -6.74 -30.50
CA VAL A 191 10.78 -5.92 -29.28
C VAL A 191 9.52 -5.05 -29.17
N TYR A 192 9.17 -4.67 -27.94
CA TYR A 192 8.12 -3.69 -27.66
C TYR A 192 8.44 -2.33 -28.29
N ALA A 193 7.48 -1.77 -29.04
CA ALA A 193 7.65 -0.50 -29.75
C ALA A 193 6.60 0.57 -29.40
N ARG A 194 5.75 0.37 -28.37
CA ARG A 194 4.77 1.36 -27.94
C ARG A 194 5.29 2.24 -26.79
N GLY A 195 4.69 3.41 -26.62
CA GLY A 195 4.91 4.29 -25.47
C GLY A 195 3.64 5.09 -25.16
N GLY A 196 3.44 5.45 -23.88
CA GLY A 196 2.33 6.32 -23.45
C GLY A 196 0.97 5.63 -23.22
N GLU A 197 0.93 4.29 -23.12
CA GLU A 197 -0.26 3.51 -22.75
C GLU A 197 -0.18 2.97 -21.31
N ASP A 198 0.27 3.82 -20.37
CA ASP A 198 0.56 3.47 -18.97
C ASP A 198 -0.61 2.73 -18.30
N GLU A 199 -1.86 3.17 -18.53
CA GLU A 199 -3.04 2.51 -17.97
C GLU A 199 -3.18 1.05 -18.41
N VAL A 200 -3.03 0.77 -19.70
CA VAL A 200 -3.14 -0.58 -20.27
C VAL A 200 -1.99 -1.45 -19.78
N ILE A 201 -0.78 -0.90 -19.75
CA ILE A 201 0.44 -1.61 -19.31
C ILE A 201 0.30 -2.03 -17.85
N HIS A 202 -0.09 -1.10 -16.97
CA HIS A 202 -0.32 -1.41 -15.56
C HIS A 202 -1.46 -2.41 -15.37
N TRP A 203 -2.55 -2.27 -16.13
CA TRP A 203 -3.67 -3.20 -16.05
C TRP A 203 -3.29 -4.62 -16.53
N LEU A 204 -2.51 -4.75 -17.60
CA LEU A 204 -1.96 -6.03 -18.06
C LEU A 204 -1.03 -6.63 -17.02
N ALA A 205 -0.11 -5.83 -16.45
CA ALA A 205 0.74 -6.27 -15.35
C ALA A 205 -0.09 -6.75 -14.16
N CYS A 206 -1.22 -6.10 -13.86
CA CYS A 206 -2.16 -6.57 -12.84
C CYS A 206 -2.74 -7.95 -13.15
N ILE A 207 -3.15 -8.23 -14.38
CA ILE A 207 -3.67 -9.56 -14.76
C ILE A 207 -2.63 -10.64 -14.52
N PHE A 208 -1.41 -10.45 -15.04
CA PHE A 208 -0.34 -11.45 -14.89
C PHE A 208 0.08 -11.62 -13.43
N SER A 209 0.20 -10.52 -12.69
CA SER A 209 0.52 -10.55 -11.26
C SER A 209 -0.52 -11.32 -10.45
N ILE A 210 -1.81 -11.06 -10.67
CA ILE A 210 -2.88 -11.74 -9.93
C ILE A 210 -2.87 -13.24 -10.23
N ARG A 211 -2.74 -13.62 -11.51
CA ARG A 211 -2.68 -15.05 -11.88
C ARG A 211 -1.48 -15.74 -11.25
N TYR A 212 -0.31 -15.12 -11.29
CA TYR A 212 0.90 -15.68 -10.68
C TYR A 212 0.75 -15.79 -9.16
N LEU A 213 0.41 -14.69 -8.47
CA LEU A 213 0.35 -14.67 -7.00
C LEU A 213 -0.75 -15.59 -6.44
N ARG A 214 -1.88 -15.75 -7.17
CA ARG A 214 -2.94 -16.71 -6.80
C ARG A 214 -2.43 -18.15 -6.74
N SER A 215 -1.46 -18.54 -7.57
CA SER A 215 -0.88 -19.88 -7.54
C SER A 215 0.21 -20.05 -6.48
N GLN A 216 0.72 -18.94 -5.91
CA GLN A 216 1.79 -18.96 -4.91
C GLN A 216 1.25 -19.00 -3.47
N SER A 217 0.40 -18.04 -3.08
CA SER A 217 -0.10 -17.92 -1.70
C SER A 217 -1.33 -17.01 -1.61
N THR A 218 -2.28 -17.38 -0.74
CA THR A 218 -3.45 -16.55 -0.39
C THR A 218 -3.06 -15.23 0.27
N GLU A 219 -1.99 -15.21 1.07
CA GLU A 219 -1.48 -14.01 1.73
C GLU A 219 -0.89 -13.03 0.71
N LEU A 220 -0.12 -13.54 -0.27
CA LEU A 220 0.49 -12.71 -1.32
C LEU A 220 -0.56 -12.03 -2.18
N ILE A 221 -1.61 -12.76 -2.59
CA ILE A 221 -2.69 -12.17 -3.38
C ILE A 221 -3.49 -11.14 -2.57
N GLN A 222 -3.73 -11.38 -1.27
CA GLN A 222 -4.40 -10.41 -0.41
C GLN A 222 -3.58 -9.11 -0.31
N CYS A 223 -2.28 -9.21 -0.01
CA CYS A 223 -1.38 -8.06 0.07
C CYS A 223 -1.37 -7.28 -1.26
N TYR A 224 -1.34 -8.00 -2.38
CA TYR A 224 -1.37 -7.41 -3.71
C TYR A 224 -2.66 -6.65 -3.99
N GLN A 225 -3.82 -7.23 -3.66
CA GLN A 225 -5.13 -6.61 -3.92
C GLN A 225 -5.33 -5.34 -3.10
N GLU A 226 -4.93 -5.34 -1.82
CA GLU A 226 -4.96 -4.13 -1.00
C GLU A 226 -4.02 -3.05 -1.56
N TRP A 227 -2.83 -3.43 -2.02
CA TRP A 227 -1.93 -2.49 -2.68
C TRP A 227 -2.51 -1.92 -3.98
N VAL A 228 -3.10 -2.74 -4.85
CA VAL A 228 -3.77 -2.27 -6.08
C VAL A 228 -4.88 -1.28 -5.76
N LYS A 229 -5.72 -1.57 -4.76
CA LYS A 229 -6.78 -0.67 -4.29
C LYS A 229 -6.21 0.66 -3.79
N ALA A 230 -5.11 0.62 -3.05
CA ALA A 230 -4.50 1.79 -2.44
C ALA A 230 -4.02 2.83 -3.46
N TRP A 231 -3.47 2.42 -4.61
CA TRP A 231 -3.06 3.35 -5.65
C TRP A 231 -4.14 3.66 -6.69
N GLY A 232 -5.35 3.11 -6.52
CA GLY A 232 -6.48 3.32 -7.44
C GLY A 232 -6.39 2.46 -8.70
N GLY A 233 -5.64 1.35 -8.67
CA GLY A 233 -5.52 0.44 -9.79
C GLY A 233 -6.81 -0.33 -10.08
N LYS A 234 -7.05 -0.62 -11.36
CA LYS A 234 -8.21 -1.41 -11.80
C LYS A 234 -7.93 -2.90 -11.57
N THR A 235 -8.74 -3.54 -10.74
CA THR A 235 -8.72 -5.00 -10.61
C THR A 235 -9.36 -5.63 -11.87
N PRO A 236 -8.69 -6.57 -12.54
CA PRO A 236 -9.24 -7.26 -13.69
C PRO A 236 -10.50 -8.08 -13.34
N ASN A 237 -11.42 -8.18 -14.31
CA ASN A 237 -12.62 -9.01 -14.18
C ASN A 237 -12.25 -10.49 -13.95
N GLN A 238 -13.02 -11.19 -13.12
CA GLN A 238 -12.77 -12.62 -12.81
C GLN A 238 -12.75 -13.51 -14.05
N SER A 239 -13.53 -13.16 -15.09
CA SER A 239 -13.53 -13.87 -16.38
C SER A 239 -12.14 -13.85 -17.06
N MET A 240 -11.32 -12.85 -16.78
CA MET A 240 -9.95 -12.73 -17.30
C MET A 240 -8.93 -13.44 -16.42
N LEU A 241 -9.33 -14.10 -15.33
CA LEU A 241 -8.41 -14.74 -14.39
C LEU A 241 -8.47 -16.27 -14.47
N ASN A 242 -9.27 -16.84 -15.37
CA ASN A 242 -9.27 -18.28 -15.65
C ASN A 242 -8.14 -18.67 -16.63
N GLU A 243 -7.77 -19.96 -16.66
CA GLU A 243 -6.66 -20.46 -17.48
C GLU A 243 -6.89 -20.30 -18.98
N ARG A 244 -8.13 -20.46 -19.45
CA ARG A 244 -8.49 -20.25 -20.86
C ARG A 244 -8.33 -18.79 -21.29
N ALA A 245 -8.62 -17.83 -20.42
CA ALA A 245 -8.30 -16.42 -20.64
C ALA A 245 -6.78 -16.17 -20.53
N GLY A 246 -6.05 -17.05 -19.84
CA GLY A 246 -4.59 -17.11 -19.76
C GLY A 246 -3.91 -16.83 -21.10
N GLU A 247 -4.12 -17.78 -22.00
CA GLU A 247 -3.54 -17.80 -23.34
C GLU A 247 -4.11 -16.68 -24.22
N LYS A 248 -5.41 -16.39 -24.12
CA LYS A 248 -6.01 -15.26 -24.83
C LYS A 248 -5.37 -13.93 -24.47
N THR A 249 -5.18 -13.66 -23.18
CA THR A 249 -4.54 -12.42 -22.71
C THR A 249 -3.12 -12.33 -23.22
N ARG A 250 -2.39 -13.45 -23.21
CA ARG A 250 -1.05 -13.51 -23.76
C ARG A 250 -1.03 -13.22 -25.26
N ALA A 251 -1.88 -13.88 -26.05
CA ALA A 251 -1.98 -13.68 -27.49
C ALA A 251 -2.38 -12.25 -27.84
N ALA A 252 -3.39 -11.70 -27.14
CA ALA A 252 -3.82 -10.31 -27.32
C ALA A 252 -2.73 -9.32 -26.93
N MET A 253 -1.98 -9.59 -25.85
CA MET A 253 -0.83 -8.77 -25.44
C MET A 253 0.26 -8.78 -26.50
N VAL A 254 0.67 -9.93 -27.02
CA VAL A 254 1.67 -10.01 -28.11
C VAL A 254 1.17 -9.28 -29.35
N PHE A 255 -0.09 -9.50 -29.75
CA PHE A 255 -0.69 -8.85 -30.91
C PHE A 255 -0.74 -7.32 -30.73
N TRP A 256 -1.21 -6.86 -29.57
CA TRP A 256 -1.22 -5.44 -29.19
C TRP A 256 0.19 -4.86 -29.25
N ARG A 257 1.20 -5.53 -28.69
CA ARG A 257 2.61 -5.05 -28.73
C ARG A 257 3.15 -4.88 -30.15
N ARG A 258 2.64 -5.64 -31.13
CA ARG A 258 3.05 -5.58 -32.55
C ARG A 258 2.27 -4.57 -33.39
N GLN A 259 1.01 -4.28 -33.05
CA GLN A 259 0.11 -3.49 -33.89
C GLN A 259 -0.01 -2.03 -33.43
N LEU A 260 1.01 -1.20 -33.70
CA LEU A 260 1.10 0.18 -33.18
C LEU A 260 -0.13 1.07 -33.43
N THR A 261 -0.97 0.76 -34.42
CA THR A 261 -2.15 1.56 -34.79
C THR A 261 -3.44 1.13 -34.10
N MET A 262 -3.45 0.00 -33.38
CA MET A 262 -4.67 -0.56 -32.78
C MET A 262 -4.70 -0.38 -31.27
N GLY A 263 -5.88 -0.15 -30.70
CA GLY A 263 -6.06 -0.11 -29.24
C GLY A 263 -6.07 -1.50 -28.60
N TRP A 264 -5.84 -1.57 -27.28
CA TRP A 264 -5.94 -2.83 -26.54
C TRP A 264 -7.31 -3.52 -26.73
N GLU A 265 -8.40 -2.77 -26.62
CA GLU A 265 -9.76 -3.32 -26.73
C GLU A 265 -10.03 -3.96 -28.10
N GLU A 266 -9.50 -3.36 -29.17
CA GLU A 266 -9.61 -3.89 -30.53
C GLU A 266 -8.83 -5.21 -30.67
N CYS A 267 -7.58 -5.23 -30.18
CA CYS A 267 -6.76 -6.43 -30.15
C CYS A 267 -7.42 -7.55 -29.32
N TRP A 268 -7.97 -7.21 -28.16
CA TRP A 268 -8.69 -8.14 -27.30
C TRP A 268 -9.94 -8.70 -27.99
N HIS A 269 -10.71 -7.85 -28.67
CA HIS A 269 -11.89 -8.28 -29.41
C HIS A 269 -11.53 -9.27 -30.51
N ILE A 270 -10.51 -8.98 -31.33
CA ILE A 270 -10.08 -9.85 -32.42
C ILE A 270 -9.69 -11.23 -31.90
N ILE A 271 -8.88 -11.30 -30.84
CA ILE A 271 -8.47 -12.59 -30.26
C ILE A 271 -9.68 -13.37 -29.73
N ASN A 272 -10.68 -12.70 -29.16
CA ASN A 272 -11.90 -13.37 -28.71
C ASN A 272 -12.77 -13.89 -29.85
N GLN A 273 -12.70 -13.32 -31.06
CA GLN A 273 -13.44 -13.81 -32.23
C GLN A 273 -12.81 -15.05 -32.87
N LEU A 274 -11.53 -15.34 -32.59
CA LEU A 274 -10.82 -16.49 -33.18
C LEU A 274 -11.27 -17.84 -32.60
N GLU A 275 -11.95 -17.84 -31.45
CA GLU A 275 -12.63 -19.05 -30.96
C GLU A 275 -13.93 -19.25 -31.75
N ARG A 276 -13.89 -20.10 -32.77
CA ARG A 276 -15.13 -20.71 -33.28
C ARG A 276 -15.76 -21.51 -32.14
N PRO A 277 -17.10 -21.49 -31.96
CA PRO A 277 -17.76 -22.45 -31.11
C PRO A 277 -17.51 -23.85 -31.69
N GLU A 278 -16.74 -24.68 -30.98
CA GLU A 278 -16.71 -26.10 -31.28
C GLU A 278 -18.10 -26.69 -31.00
N SER A 279 -18.63 -27.43 -31.98
CA SER A 279 -19.89 -28.19 -32.01
C SER A 279 -21.24 -27.46 -32.24
N SER A 280 -21.47 -27.09 -33.50
CA SER A 280 -22.77 -27.29 -34.16
C SER A 280 -22.65 -28.28 -35.33
N ILE A 281 -21.88 -29.36 -35.14
CA ILE A 281 -21.88 -30.51 -36.04
C ILE A 281 -22.51 -31.67 -35.27
N MET A 282 -23.82 -31.54 -35.01
CA MET A 282 -24.70 -32.70 -35.08
C MET A 282 -25.16 -32.79 -36.54
N MET A 283 -24.29 -33.30 -37.42
CA MET A 283 -24.78 -33.99 -38.60
C MET A 283 -25.19 -35.39 -38.13
N GLY A 284 -26.45 -35.52 -37.70
CA GLY A 284 -27.13 -36.79 -37.76
C GLY A 284 -27.26 -37.15 -39.23
N PHE A 285 -26.42 -38.06 -39.70
CA PHE A 285 -26.63 -38.76 -40.95
C PHE A 285 -27.95 -39.54 -40.86
N ASN A 286 -28.70 -39.52 -41.97
CA ASN A 286 -29.95 -40.26 -42.21
C ASN A 286 -29.87 -41.73 -41.82
#